data_AF-A0A4Y4D1E2-F1
#
_entry.id   AF-A0A4Y4D1E2-F1
#
_cell.length_a   1.000
_cell.length_b   1.000
_cell.length_c   1.000
_cell.angle_alpha   90.00
_cell.angle_beta   90.00
_cell.angle_gamma   90.00
#
_symmetry.space_group_name_H-M   'P 1'
#
loop_
_entity.id
_entity.type
_entity.pdbx_description
1 polymer ?
#
loop_
_entity_poly.entity_id
_entity_poly.type
_entity_poly.pdbx_seq_one_letter_code
_entity_poly.pdbx_strand_id
1 'polypeptide(L)'
;MGAAAQGERIFAIPPSYSKAARAWMERGLGLHAATPRRGAATVFVRDGDNGVETLMIHRPGRQSMGTLSFPGGITEPSDDEPLDWRGPSSPQWAHKLLSEDIGQARRSVVTAARKTFVETGILFAGAPMHGVAENVEGVDWMRSREQLATQDLSFAELLDKRSMAFHSECLRPLSHWMTSDFVHQRVDLQFFAAAVPVGQKESPLATQRDLAWLGWVDARTLLEDPWSTAVPELFRDESQDSAQSEDPWHFDFNELTTPGVQCAVEAVAEASSALAFLAARRDLRVKVPRLDLRDNEPVLVLDA
;
A
#
# COMPACT_ATOMS: atom_id res chain seq x y z
N MET A 1 4.12 2.74 31.72
CA MET A 1 5.23 2.68 30.75
C MET A 1 6.07 1.44 31.08
N GLY A 2 5.57 0.24 30.77
CA GLY A 2 6.45 -0.90 30.60
C GLY A 2 7.36 -0.61 29.41
N ALA A 3 8.66 -0.50 29.64
CA ALA A 3 9.62 -0.23 28.57
C ALA A 3 9.58 -1.37 27.55
N ALA A 4 9.50 -1.03 26.26
CA ALA A 4 9.76 -2.00 25.19
C ALA A 4 11.13 -2.66 25.44
N ALA A 5 11.24 -3.97 25.26
CA ALA A 5 12.57 -4.57 25.20
C ALA A 5 13.34 -3.90 24.05
N GLN A 6 14.64 -3.62 24.24
CA GLN A 6 15.46 -3.00 23.19
C GLN A 6 15.32 -3.81 21.89
N GLY A 7 14.74 -3.19 20.85
CA GLY A 7 14.51 -3.82 19.55
C GLY A 7 13.07 -4.29 19.27
N GLU A 8 12.09 -4.05 20.14
CA GLU A 8 10.68 -4.30 19.83
C GLU A 8 9.96 -3.02 19.41
N ARG A 9 9.12 -3.12 18.37
CA ARG A 9 8.19 -2.06 17.97
C ARG A 9 6.76 -2.44 18.34
N ILE A 10 6.05 -1.54 19.01
CA ILE A 10 4.68 -1.74 19.48
C ILE A 10 3.72 -0.91 18.64
N PHE A 11 2.60 -1.50 18.23
CA PHE A 11 1.49 -0.83 17.57
C PHE A 11 0.21 -1.02 18.39
N ALA A 12 -0.58 0.04 18.50
CA ALA A 12 -1.92 -0.05 19.07
C ALA A 12 -2.82 -0.93 18.18
N ILE A 13 -3.77 -1.63 18.80
CA ILE A 13 -4.82 -2.33 18.06
C ILE A 13 -5.98 -1.37 17.83
N PRO A 14 -6.38 -1.08 16.58
CA PRO A 14 -7.52 -0.21 16.33
C PRO A 14 -8.79 -0.74 17.02
N PRO A 15 -9.69 0.14 17.50
CA PRO A 15 -10.93 -0.27 18.18
C PRO A 15 -11.76 -1.28 17.41
N SER A 16 -11.80 -1.15 16.08
CA SER A 16 -12.50 -2.05 15.15
C SER A 16 -11.98 -3.50 15.19
N TYR A 17 -10.76 -3.70 15.68
CA TYR A 17 -10.08 -4.99 15.80
C TYR A 17 -9.97 -5.50 17.24
N SER A 18 -10.23 -4.68 18.27
CA SER A 18 -10.01 -5.03 19.69
C SER A 18 -10.82 -6.26 20.13
N LYS A 19 -12.08 -6.39 19.70
CA LYS A 19 -12.91 -7.56 20.04
C LYS A 19 -12.35 -8.85 19.42
N ALA A 20 -11.88 -8.78 18.18
CA ALA A 20 -11.27 -9.92 17.50
C ALA A 20 -9.94 -10.32 18.15
N ALA A 21 -9.12 -9.33 18.51
CA ALA A 21 -7.87 -9.54 19.23
C ALA A 21 -8.11 -10.23 20.57
N ARG A 22 -8.97 -9.69 21.45
CA ARG A 22 -9.29 -10.30 22.76
C ARG A 22 -9.83 -11.72 22.61
N ALA A 23 -10.78 -11.94 21.69
CA ALA A 23 -11.32 -13.27 21.44
C ALA A 23 -10.24 -14.27 20.97
N TRP A 24 -9.26 -13.82 20.18
CA TRP A 24 -8.14 -14.66 19.76
C TRP A 24 -7.24 -15.04 20.94
N MET A 25 -6.96 -14.10 21.85
CA MET A 25 -6.16 -14.37 23.05
C MET A 25 -6.86 -15.31 24.04
N GLU A 26 -8.15 -15.10 24.28
CA GLU A 26 -8.95 -15.88 25.23
C GLU A 26 -9.15 -17.32 24.78
N ARG A 27 -9.29 -17.56 23.47
CA ARG A 27 -9.71 -18.87 22.95
C ARG A 27 -8.58 -19.90 22.85
N GLY A 28 -7.31 -19.48 22.91
CA GLY A 28 -6.17 -20.41 22.88
C GLY A 28 -6.17 -21.38 21.68
N LEU A 29 -5.37 -22.45 21.78
CA LEU A 29 -5.14 -23.47 20.75
C LEU A 29 -6.44 -24.06 20.17
N GLY A 30 -6.72 -23.79 18.89
CA GLY A 30 -7.88 -24.32 18.16
C GLY A 30 -8.42 -23.41 17.03
N LEU A 31 -8.02 -22.14 17.00
CA LEU A 31 -8.31 -21.24 15.88
C LEU A 31 -7.21 -21.33 14.81
N HIS A 32 -7.60 -21.63 13.58
CA HIS A 32 -6.71 -21.49 12.43
C HIS A 32 -6.87 -20.09 11.84
N ALA A 33 -5.76 -19.38 11.68
CA ALA A 33 -5.75 -18.09 11.02
C ALA A 33 -6.25 -18.25 9.58
N ALA A 34 -6.95 -17.24 9.05
CA ALA A 34 -7.33 -17.23 7.64
C ALA A 34 -6.08 -17.25 6.76
N THR A 35 -6.14 -17.89 5.59
CA THR A 35 -5.06 -17.79 4.61
C THR A 35 -4.98 -16.34 4.12
N PRO A 36 -3.81 -15.69 4.19
CA PRO A 36 -3.68 -14.30 3.75
C PRO A 36 -3.83 -14.21 2.22
N ARG A 37 -4.59 -13.19 1.78
CA ARG A 37 -4.66 -12.83 0.36
C ARG A 37 -3.41 -12.04 -0.01
N ARG A 38 -2.72 -12.49 -1.05
CA ARG A 38 -1.52 -11.81 -1.55
C ARG A 38 -1.88 -10.51 -2.24
N GLY A 39 -1.08 -9.47 -2.05
CA GLY A 39 -1.28 -8.18 -2.70
C GLY A 39 0.00 -7.39 -2.83
N ALA A 40 -0.09 -6.26 -3.52
CA ALA A 40 1.00 -5.31 -3.62
C ALA A 40 0.50 -3.86 -3.60
N ALA A 41 1.36 -2.97 -3.13
CA ALA A 41 1.10 -1.53 -3.09
C ALA A 41 2.37 -0.73 -3.41
N THR A 42 2.21 0.50 -3.91
CA THR A 42 3.30 1.36 -4.36
C THR A 42 3.35 2.63 -3.52
N VAL A 43 4.46 2.83 -2.82
CA VAL A 43 4.81 4.07 -2.11
C VAL A 43 5.49 5.00 -3.10
N PHE A 44 4.74 5.97 -3.59
CA PHE A 44 5.32 7.04 -4.40
C PHE A 44 6.02 8.06 -3.52
N VAL A 45 7.15 8.59 -3.98
CA VAL A 45 7.86 9.67 -3.30
C VAL A 45 8.21 10.79 -4.25
N ARG A 46 8.16 12.02 -3.75
CA ARG A 46 8.71 13.22 -4.39
C ARG A 46 9.24 14.17 -3.33
N ASP A 47 10.18 15.02 -3.70
CA ASP A 47 10.63 16.10 -2.82
C ASP A 47 9.53 17.18 -2.78
N GLY A 48 9.19 17.63 -1.58
CA GLY A 48 8.30 18.76 -1.31
C GLY A 48 9.00 19.84 -0.48
N ASP A 49 8.28 20.90 -0.15
CA ASP A 49 8.87 22.08 0.52
C ASP A 49 9.32 21.80 1.96
N ASN A 50 8.66 20.86 2.66
CA ASN A 50 8.88 20.55 4.07
C ASN A 50 9.49 19.16 4.32
N GLY A 51 9.83 18.43 3.26
CA GLY A 51 10.28 17.05 3.36
C GLY A 51 9.88 16.21 2.15
N VAL A 52 10.00 14.90 2.28
CA VAL A 52 9.56 13.96 1.25
C VAL A 52 8.05 13.73 1.39
N GLU A 53 7.33 13.94 0.30
CA GLU A 53 5.89 13.67 0.22
C GLU A 53 5.63 12.26 -0.31
N THR A 54 4.49 11.69 0.06
CA THR A 54 4.01 10.42 -0.51
C THR A 54 2.57 10.50 -0.98
N LEU A 55 2.25 9.75 -2.04
CA LEU A 55 0.90 9.67 -2.59
C LEU A 55 0.08 8.67 -1.78
N MET A 56 -0.96 9.14 -1.11
CA MET A 56 -1.85 8.33 -0.28
C MET A 56 -3.24 8.27 -0.88
N ILE A 57 -3.97 7.21 -0.54
CA ILE A 57 -5.36 6.99 -0.91
C ILE A 57 -6.18 6.72 0.35
N HIS A 58 -7.32 7.41 0.46
CA HIS A 58 -8.36 7.14 1.44
C HIS A 58 -9.49 6.38 0.75
N ARG A 59 -9.90 5.23 1.31
CA ARG A 59 -11.09 4.48 0.92
C ARG A 59 -11.98 4.28 2.13
N PRO A 60 -13.26 4.69 2.08
CA PRO A 60 -14.17 4.57 3.20
C PRO A 60 -14.50 3.12 3.52
N GLY A 61 -15.00 2.90 4.74
CA GLY A 61 -15.47 1.59 5.21
C GLY A 61 -14.35 0.62 5.55
N ARG A 62 -14.69 -0.68 5.69
CA ARG A 62 -13.71 -1.68 6.17
C ARG A 62 -12.74 -2.10 5.08
N GLN A 63 -11.47 -1.68 5.20
CA GLN A 63 -10.40 -1.97 4.26
C GLN A 63 -9.31 -2.86 4.87
N SER A 64 -8.90 -3.92 4.17
CA SER A 64 -7.88 -4.86 4.67
C SER A 64 -6.46 -4.28 4.73
N MET A 65 -6.21 -3.16 4.03
CA MET A 65 -4.91 -2.46 3.98
C MET A 65 -4.90 -1.16 4.80
N GLY A 66 -5.98 -0.87 5.54
CA GLY A 66 -6.25 0.43 6.15
C GLY A 66 -7.16 1.31 5.28
N THR A 67 -7.96 2.16 5.91
CA THR A 67 -8.79 3.16 5.22
C THR A 67 -7.90 4.21 4.58
N LEU A 68 -6.84 4.64 5.27
CA LEU A 68 -5.74 5.42 4.72
C LEU A 68 -4.57 4.50 4.37
N SER A 69 -4.16 4.48 3.10
CA SER A 69 -3.13 3.54 2.61
C SER A 69 -2.40 4.07 1.38
N PHE A 70 -1.58 3.23 0.76
CA PHE A 70 -0.96 3.49 -0.53
C PHE A 70 -1.78 2.88 -1.68
N PRO A 71 -1.65 3.41 -2.91
CA PRO A 71 -2.21 2.77 -4.09
C PRO A 71 -1.75 1.31 -4.21
N GLY A 72 -2.70 0.39 -4.32
CA GLY A 72 -2.42 -1.02 -4.17
C GLY A 72 -3.65 -1.89 -4.02
N GLY A 73 -3.46 -3.21 -4.00
CA GLY A 73 -4.53 -4.16 -3.80
C GLY A 73 -4.11 -5.60 -4.00
N ILE A 74 -5.11 -6.45 -4.15
CA ILE A 74 -4.95 -7.90 -4.17
C ILE A 74 -4.49 -8.37 -5.55
N THR A 75 -3.60 -9.36 -5.53
CA THR A 75 -3.13 -10.07 -6.71
C THR A 75 -4.26 -10.87 -7.35
N GLU A 76 -4.38 -10.77 -8.66
CA GLU A 76 -5.40 -11.44 -9.46
C GLU A 76 -4.77 -12.56 -10.30
N PRO A 77 -5.53 -13.59 -10.71
CA PRO A 77 -5.02 -14.63 -11.61
C PRO A 77 -4.46 -14.06 -12.92
N SER A 78 -5.07 -13.00 -13.46
CA SER A 78 -4.65 -12.30 -14.66
C SER A 78 -3.28 -11.62 -14.54
N ASP A 79 -2.78 -11.39 -13.31
CA ASP A 79 -1.42 -10.87 -13.09
C ASP A 79 -0.35 -11.90 -13.54
N ASP A 80 -0.72 -13.17 -13.81
CA ASP A 80 0.17 -14.21 -14.33
C ASP A 80 0.25 -14.23 -15.88
N GLU A 81 -0.64 -13.52 -16.57
CA GLU A 81 -0.69 -13.51 -18.03
C GLU A 81 0.61 -12.99 -18.66
N PRO A 82 1.05 -13.56 -19.79
CA PRO A 82 2.27 -13.13 -20.48
C PRO A 82 2.12 -11.70 -21.00
N LEU A 83 3.16 -10.89 -20.82
CA LEU A 83 3.23 -9.51 -21.30
C LEU A 83 4.67 -9.16 -21.66
N ASP A 84 4.85 -8.16 -22.51
CA ASP A 84 6.17 -7.64 -22.86
C ASP A 84 6.82 -6.99 -21.64
N TRP A 85 7.99 -7.49 -21.26
CA TRP A 85 8.64 -7.18 -20.00
C TRP A 85 10.01 -6.53 -20.21
N ARG A 86 10.25 -5.42 -19.51
CA ARG A 86 11.55 -4.74 -19.43
C ARG A 86 12.03 -4.70 -17.98
N GLY A 87 13.35 -4.60 -17.83
CA GLY A 87 14.02 -4.58 -16.53
C GLY A 87 14.46 -5.96 -16.05
N PRO A 88 14.61 -6.16 -14.72
CA PRO A 88 15.03 -7.44 -14.16
C PRO A 88 14.08 -8.57 -14.56
N SER A 89 14.60 -9.74 -14.88
CA SER A 89 13.79 -10.93 -15.18
C SER A 89 13.02 -11.43 -13.96
N SER A 90 12.01 -12.29 -14.16
CA SER A 90 11.23 -12.86 -13.04
C SER A 90 12.10 -13.53 -11.96
N PRO A 91 13.14 -14.33 -12.29
CA PRO A 91 14.07 -14.86 -11.28
C PRO A 91 14.88 -13.78 -10.56
N GLN A 92 15.28 -12.71 -11.26
CA GLN A 92 15.97 -11.59 -10.62
C GLN A 92 15.06 -10.82 -9.66
N TRP A 93 13.77 -10.69 -9.98
CA TRP A 93 12.76 -10.15 -9.08
C TRP A 93 12.52 -11.04 -7.86
N ALA A 94 12.42 -12.36 -8.05
CA ALA A 94 12.31 -13.31 -6.94
C ALA A 94 13.48 -13.17 -5.97
N HIS A 95 14.71 -13.12 -6.49
CA HIS A 95 15.90 -12.85 -5.69
C HIS A 95 15.84 -11.48 -5.00
N LYS A 96 15.44 -10.42 -5.71
CA LYS A 96 15.28 -9.07 -5.15
C LYS A 96 14.24 -9.01 -4.03
N LEU A 97 13.21 -9.85 -4.06
CA LEU A 97 12.13 -9.89 -3.07
C LEU A 97 12.35 -10.97 -1.99
N LEU A 98 13.47 -11.68 -2.01
CA LEU A 98 13.73 -12.84 -1.14
C LEU A 98 12.64 -13.92 -1.23
N SER A 99 12.05 -14.11 -2.40
CA SER A 99 11.01 -15.11 -2.68
C SER A 99 11.60 -16.34 -3.35
N GLU A 100 11.26 -17.52 -2.85
CA GLU A 100 11.56 -18.80 -3.50
C GLU A 100 10.58 -19.13 -4.64
N ASP A 101 9.40 -18.51 -4.63
CA ASP A 101 8.40 -18.64 -5.69
C ASP A 101 8.56 -17.52 -6.71
N ILE A 102 9.13 -17.87 -7.88
CA ILE A 102 9.37 -16.95 -9.00
C ILE A 102 8.05 -16.43 -9.58
N GLY A 103 7.04 -17.30 -9.69
CA GLY A 103 5.73 -16.94 -10.21
C GLY A 103 5.05 -15.94 -9.29
N GLN A 104 5.11 -16.17 -7.98
CA GLN A 104 4.56 -15.22 -7.03
C GLN A 104 5.27 -13.88 -7.03
N ALA A 105 6.61 -13.88 -7.06
CA ALA A 105 7.38 -12.64 -7.13
C ALA A 105 7.00 -11.83 -8.37
N ARG A 106 6.89 -12.48 -9.53
CA ARG A 106 6.40 -11.86 -10.77
C ARG A 106 5.01 -11.25 -10.60
N ARG A 107 4.05 -12.04 -10.08
CA ARG A 107 2.67 -11.56 -9.88
C ARG A 107 2.63 -10.35 -8.96
N SER A 108 3.39 -10.33 -7.86
CA SER A 108 3.43 -9.16 -6.97
C SER A 108 3.90 -7.88 -7.67
N VAL A 109 4.87 -7.98 -8.58
CA VAL A 109 5.37 -6.84 -9.38
C VAL A 109 4.30 -6.37 -10.40
N VAL A 110 3.61 -7.30 -11.06
CA VAL A 110 2.52 -6.97 -11.99
C VAL A 110 1.32 -6.38 -11.25
N THR A 111 0.92 -6.96 -10.12
CA THR A 111 -0.13 -6.44 -9.25
C THR A 111 0.16 -4.99 -8.85
N ALA A 112 1.41 -4.68 -8.45
CA ALA A 112 1.79 -3.31 -8.09
C ALA A 112 1.57 -2.35 -9.27
N ALA A 113 2.02 -2.70 -10.47
CA ALA A 113 1.87 -1.88 -11.66
C ALA A 113 0.39 -1.71 -12.09
N ARG A 114 -0.37 -2.81 -12.14
CA ARG A 114 -1.80 -2.78 -12.50
C ARG A 114 -2.60 -1.94 -11.50
N LYS A 115 -2.45 -2.20 -10.20
CA LYS A 115 -3.18 -1.48 -9.16
C LYS A 115 -2.82 0.00 -9.12
N THR A 116 -1.54 0.32 -9.31
CA THR A 116 -1.08 1.70 -9.49
C THR A 116 -1.83 2.37 -10.64
N PHE A 117 -1.87 1.76 -11.82
CA PHE A 117 -2.53 2.34 -12.98
C PHE A 117 -4.04 2.50 -12.77
N VAL A 118 -4.72 1.48 -12.23
CA VAL A 118 -6.15 1.54 -11.93
C VAL A 118 -6.47 2.70 -10.99
N GLU A 119 -5.74 2.81 -9.88
CA GLU A 119 -6.12 3.72 -8.80
C GLU A 119 -5.63 5.15 -9.00
N THR A 120 -4.48 5.31 -9.66
CA THR A 120 -3.81 6.61 -9.79
C THR A 120 -3.72 7.11 -11.23
N GLY A 121 -3.88 6.24 -12.23
CA GLY A 121 -3.60 6.58 -13.62
C GLY A 121 -2.11 6.60 -13.98
N ILE A 122 -1.21 6.41 -13.01
CA ILE A 122 0.22 6.28 -13.28
C ILE A 122 0.51 4.93 -13.94
N LEU A 123 1.16 4.93 -15.10
CA LEU A 123 1.46 3.74 -15.89
C LEU A 123 2.97 3.54 -16.00
N PHE A 124 3.46 2.37 -15.60
CA PHE A 124 4.87 1.99 -15.77
C PHE A 124 5.10 1.23 -17.08
N ALA A 125 4.49 1.68 -18.17
CA ALA A 125 4.58 1.05 -19.48
C ALA A 125 4.65 2.08 -20.59
N GLY A 126 5.23 1.68 -21.72
CA GLY A 126 5.27 2.50 -22.92
C GLY A 126 5.87 1.76 -24.10
N ALA A 127 6.01 2.44 -25.23
CA ALA A 127 6.50 1.80 -26.45
C ALA A 127 7.97 1.34 -26.28
N PRO A 128 8.37 0.16 -26.78
CA PRO A 128 9.68 -0.45 -26.49
C PRO A 128 10.93 0.40 -26.74
N MET A 129 10.83 1.43 -27.58
CA MET A 129 11.91 2.35 -27.97
C MET A 129 11.80 3.74 -27.34
N HIS A 130 10.71 4.03 -26.61
CA HIS A 130 10.41 5.36 -26.07
C HIS A 130 10.33 5.38 -24.54
N GLY A 131 10.59 4.25 -23.88
CA GLY A 131 10.48 4.13 -22.43
C GLY A 131 9.01 4.18 -21.97
N VAL A 132 8.79 4.66 -20.75
CA VAL A 132 7.46 4.82 -20.17
C VAL A 132 6.70 5.96 -20.86
N ALA A 133 5.40 5.78 -21.10
CA ALA A 133 4.56 6.80 -21.73
C ALA A 133 4.52 8.10 -20.93
N GLU A 134 4.67 9.26 -21.57
CA GLU A 134 4.62 10.56 -20.88
C GLU A 134 3.20 11.04 -20.60
N ASN A 135 2.24 10.70 -21.48
CA ASN A 135 0.84 11.11 -21.33
C ASN A 135 -0.10 9.90 -21.32
N VAL A 136 -0.76 9.70 -20.19
CA VAL A 136 -1.75 8.65 -19.93
C VAL A 136 -3.07 9.22 -19.42
N GLU A 137 -3.39 10.45 -19.86
CA GLU A 137 -4.64 11.14 -19.55
C GLU A 137 -5.69 11.01 -20.66
N GLY A 138 -6.96 11.19 -20.31
CA GLY A 138 -8.07 11.22 -21.27
C GLY A 138 -9.06 10.07 -21.11
N VAL A 139 -10.19 10.20 -21.82
CA VAL A 139 -11.36 9.32 -21.66
C VAL A 139 -11.08 7.86 -21.99
N ASP A 140 -10.21 7.59 -22.99
CA ASP A 140 -9.88 6.22 -23.39
C ASP A 140 -9.00 5.52 -22.35
N TRP A 141 -8.07 6.26 -21.72
CA TRP A 141 -7.27 5.72 -20.62
C TRP A 141 -8.12 5.49 -19.37
N MET A 142 -9.03 6.41 -19.05
CA MET A 142 -9.97 6.21 -17.95
C MET A 142 -10.84 4.97 -18.16
N ARG A 143 -11.38 4.77 -19.38
CA ARG A 143 -12.15 3.57 -19.73
C ARG A 143 -11.32 2.30 -19.53
N SER A 144 -10.06 2.29 -19.97
CA SER A 144 -9.17 1.13 -19.74
C SER A 144 -8.96 0.86 -18.24
N ARG A 145 -8.84 1.91 -17.41
CA ARG A 145 -8.71 1.77 -15.95
C ARG A 145 -9.99 1.21 -15.32
N GLU A 146 -11.17 1.64 -15.78
CA GLU A 146 -12.45 1.10 -15.33
C GLU A 146 -12.60 -0.38 -15.69
N GLN A 147 -12.25 -0.76 -16.92
CA GLN A 147 -12.29 -2.17 -17.37
C GLN A 147 -11.30 -3.05 -16.59
N LEU A 148 -10.12 -2.53 -16.25
CA LEU A 148 -9.17 -3.22 -15.36
C LEU A 148 -9.74 -3.37 -13.94
N ALA A 149 -10.48 -2.35 -13.44
CA ALA A 149 -11.08 -2.39 -12.11
C ALA A 149 -12.22 -3.42 -12.01
N THR A 150 -12.99 -3.61 -13.09
CA THR A 150 -14.06 -4.61 -13.20
C THR A 150 -13.57 -5.98 -13.66
N GLN A 151 -12.28 -6.11 -14.00
CA GLN A 151 -11.66 -7.32 -14.56
C GLN A 151 -12.21 -7.72 -15.95
N ASP A 152 -12.79 -6.76 -16.69
CA ASP A 152 -13.23 -6.93 -18.08
C ASP A 152 -12.08 -6.89 -19.10
N LEU A 153 -10.91 -6.40 -18.66
CA LEU A 153 -9.67 -6.30 -19.43
C LEU A 153 -8.50 -6.64 -18.50
N SER A 154 -7.59 -7.50 -18.94
CA SER A 154 -6.37 -7.77 -18.18
C SER A 154 -5.31 -6.69 -18.41
N PHE A 155 -4.32 -6.59 -17.51
CA PHE A 155 -3.21 -5.65 -17.70
C PHE A 155 -2.35 -6.05 -18.91
N ALA A 156 -2.15 -7.35 -19.13
CA ALA A 156 -1.45 -7.87 -20.31
C ALA A 156 -2.18 -7.49 -21.61
N GLU A 157 -3.50 -7.68 -21.67
CA GLU A 157 -4.31 -7.32 -22.84
C GLU A 157 -4.30 -5.81 -23.12
N LEU A 158 -4.32 -4.97 -22.08
CA LEU A 158 -4.21 -3.52 -22.25
C LEU A 158 -2.88 -3.13 -22.92
N LEU A 159 -1.77 -3.70 -22.44
CA LEU A 159 -0.44 -3.40 -22.95
C LEU A 159 -0.26 -3.92 -24.37
N ASP A 160 -0.74 -5.13 -24.67
CA ASP A 160 -0.69 -5.74 -26.00
C ASP A 160 -1.47 -4.89 -27.03
N LYS A 161 -2.72 -4.51 -26.71
CA LYS A 161 -3.57 -3.66 -27.57
C LYS A 161 -2.93 -2.30 -27.89
N ARG A 162 -2.03 -1.82 -27.04
CA ARG A 162 -1.32 -0.54 -27.20
C ARG A 162 0.13 -0.70 -27.63
N SER A 163 0.59 -1.93 -27.89
CA SER A 163 1.98 -2.26 -28.24
C SER A 163 2.99 -1.68 -27.25
N MET A 164 2.68 -1.80 -25.95
CA MET A 164 3.50 -1.30 -24.86
C MET A 164 4.18 -2.43 -24.09
N ALA A 165 5.39 -2.17 -23.60
CA ALA A 165 6.09 -3.05 -22.68
C ALA A 165 6.02 -2.49 -21.26
N PHE A 166 5.86 -3.38 -20.28
CA PHE A 166 5.94 -3.07 -18.86
C PHE A 166 7.41 -2.85 -18.44
N HIS A 167 7.72 -1.67 -17.92
CA HIS A 167 9.01 -1.29 -17.35
C HIS A 167 9.06 -1.62 -15.86
N SER A 168 9.34 -2.88 -15.53
CA SER A 168 9.40 -3.33 -14.13
C SER A 168 10.49 -2.60 -13.34
N GLU A 169 11.56 -2.15 -14.00
CA GLU A 169 12.67 -1.40 -13.38
C GLU A 169 12.26 -0.05 -12.77
N CYS A 170 11.06 0.46 -13.07
CA CYS A 170 10.47 1.63 -12.40
C CYS A 170 10.12 1.38 -10.94
N LEU A 171 9.91 0.11 -10.55
CA LEU A 171 9.61 -0.28 -9.18
C LEU A 171 10.89 -0.62 -8.40
N ARG A 172 10.88 -0.35 -7.10
CA ARG A 172 11.92 -0.75 -6.15
C ARG A 172 11.30 -1.55 -5.00
N PRO A 173 11.86 -2.70 -4.58
CA PRO A 173 11.40 -3.37 -3.36
C PRO A 173 11.48 -2.43 -2.15
N LEU A 174 10.41 -2.38 -1.33
CA LEU A 174 10.39 -1.54 -0.13
C LEU A 174 10.27 -2.33 1.18
N SER A 175 9.43 -3.37 1.20
CA SER A 175 8.50 -3.72 2.29
C SER A 175 7.86 -5.08 2.03
N HIS A 176 7.86 -6.03 2.96
CA HIS A 176 6.98 -7.20 2.90
C HIS A 176 6.30 -7.39 4.25
N TRP A 177 4.97 -7.30 4.26
CA TRP A 177 4.15 -7.29 5.48
C TRP A 177 3.04 -8.32 5.41
N MET A 178 2.80 -9.03 6.50
CA MET A 178 1.63 -9.88 6.65
C MET A 178 0.84 -9.47 7.87
N THR A 179 -0.48 -9.34 7.72
CA THR A 179 -1.36 -9.06 8.85
C THR A 179 -1.36 -10.19 9.87
N SER A 180 -1.48 -9.83 11.15
CA SER A 180 -1.56 -10.74 12.29
C SER A 180 -2.65 -11.81 12.15
N ASP A 181 -2.49 -12.93 12.84
CA ASP A 181 -3.33 -14.12 12.69
C ASP A 181 -4.80 -13.92 13.09
N PHE A 182 -5.08 -13.02 14.03
CA PHE A 182 -6.44 -12.72 14.49
C PHE A 182 -7.26 -11.85 13.52
N VAL A 183 -6.60 -11.24 12.53
CA VAL A 183 -7.26 -10.42 11.51
C VAL A 183 -8.10 -11.34 10.62
N HIS A 184 -9.37 -11.00 10.37
CA HIS A 184 -10.23 -11.85 9.55
C HIS A 184 -9.89 -11.76 8.05
N GLN A 185 -9.75 -10.54 7.53
CA GLN A 185 -9.35 -10.28 6.15
C GLN A 185 -7.83 -10.13 6.08
N ARG A 186 -7.13 -11.26 6.15
CA ARG A 186 -5.66 -11.24 6.15
C ARG A 186 -5.10 -10.89 4.78
N VAL A 187 -4.04 -10.09 4.79
CA VAL A 187 -3.26 -9.77 3.59
C VAL A 187 -1.78 -10.05 3.80
N ASP A 188 -1.16 -10.50 2.71
CA ASP A 188 0.27 -10.69 2.54
C ASP A 188 0.72 -9.70 1.46
N LEU A 189 1.22 -8.54 1.90
CA LEU A 189 1.35 -7.31 1.13
C LEU A 189 2.81 -6.95 0.86
N GLN A 190 3.18 -6.96 -0.41
CA GLN A 190 4.47 -6.46 -0.87
C GLN A 190 4.38 -4.96 -1.17
N PHE A 191 5.13 -4.13 -0.45
CA PHE A 191 5.32 -2.74 -0.84
C PHE A 191 6.48 -2.60 -1.82
N PHE A 192 6.23 -1.80 -2.84
CA PHE A 192 7.23 -1.25 -3.75
C PHE A 192 7.32 0.26 -3.54
N ALA A 193 8.43 0.85 -3.97
CA ALA A 193 8.62 2.29 -4.04
C ALA A 193 8.84 2.71 -5.50
N ALA A 194 8.37 3.91 -5.86
CA ALA A 194 8.55 4.46 -7.19
C ALA A 194 8.57 6.00 -7.18
N ALA A 195 9.17 6.58 -8.21
CA ALA A 195 8.90 7.96 -8.61
C ALA A 195 7.78 7.98 -9.66
N VAL A 196 7.10 9.12 -9.80
CA VAL A 196 6.14 9.31 -10.91
C VAL A 196 6.92 9.53 -12.20
N PRO A 197 6.63 8.79 -13.28
CA PRO A 197 7.22 9.05 -14.59
C PRO A 197 6.91 10.47 -15.06
N VAL A 198 7.91 11.14 -15.63
CA VAL A 198 7.79 12.53 -16.10
C VAL A 198 6.61 12.65 -17.08
N GLY A 199 5.80 13.70 -16.89
CA GLY A 199 4.64 14.01 -17.73
C GLY A 199 3.32 13.40 -17.24
N GLN A 200 3.38 12.32 -16.45
CA GLN A 200 2.17 11.71 -15.91
C GLN A 200 1.66 12.47 -14.69
N LYS A 201 0.33 12.50 -14.52
CA LYS A 201 -0.35 13.08 -13.36
C LYS A 201 -1.28 12.06 -12.73
N GLU A 202 -1.27 12.00 -11.41
CA GLU A 202 -2.21 11.17 -10.69
C GLU A 202 -3.64 11.70 -10.84
N SER A 203 -4.59 10.77 -10.93
CA SER A 203 -6.02 11.07 -10.83
C SER A 203 -6.76 9.84 -10.31
N PRO A 204 -7.75 10.01 -9.40
CA PRO A 204 -8.57 8.90 -8.95
C PRO A 204 -9.35 8.27 -10.11
N LEU A 205 -9.71 6.98 -9.95
CA LEU A 205 -10.58 6.29 -10.88
C LEU A 205 -11.94 7.01 -10.96
N ALA A 206 -12.50 7.19 -12.16
CA ALA A 206 -13.71 7.99 -12.34
C ALA A 206 -14.90 7.48 -11.52
N THR A 207 -15.08 6.16 -11.44
CA THR A 207 -16.11 5.50 -10.64
C THR A 207 -15.89 5.58 -9.12
N GLN A 208 -14.77 6.14 -8.67
CA GLN A 208 -14.40 6.26 -7.26
C GLN A 208 -14.18 7.72 -6.82
N ARG A 209 -14.29 8.71 -7.71
CA ARG A 209 -13.92 10.11 -7.38
C ARG A 209 -14.71 10.70 -6.21
N ASP A 210 -15.96 10.31 -6.06
CA ASP A 210 -16.85 10.81 -5.00
C ASP A 210 -16.77 9.98 -3.72
N LEU A 211 -16.00 8.88 -3.73
CA LEU A 211 -15.90 7.94 -2.62
C LEU A 211 -14.50 7.87 -2.03
N ALA A 212 -13.46 7.98 -2.86
CA ALA A 212 -12.07 7.84 -2.47
C ALA A 212 -11.31 9.13 -2.73
N TRP A 213 -10.45 9.50 -1.78
CA TRP A 213 -9.52 10.60 -1.95
C TRP A 213 -8.14 10.05 -2.36
N LEU A 214 -7.46 10.76 -3.25
CA LEU A 214 -6.09 10.47 -3.69
C LEU A 214 -5.31 11.78 -3.66
N GLY A 215 -4.22 11.83 -2.92
CA GLY A 215 -3.42 13.04 -2.84
C GLY A 215 -2.05 12.87 -2.21
N TRP A 216 -1.18 13.83 -2.54
CA TRP A 216 0.15 13.94 -1.96
C TRP A 216 0.08 14.51 -0.55
N VAL A 217 0.87 13.93 0.34
CA VAL A 217 0.97 14.36 1.74
C VAL A 217 2.44 14.42 2.14
N ASP A 218 2.84 15.50 2.80
CA ASP A 218 4.13 15.55 3.48
C ASP A 218 4.15 14.52 4.63
N ALA A 219 5.03 13.52 4.52
CA ALA A 219 4.99 12.36 5.41
C ALA A 219 5.34 12.73 6.85
N ARG A 220 6.22 13.72 7.05
CA ARG A 220 6.58 14.20 8.39
C ARG A 220 5.43 14.96 9.03
N THR A 221 4.83 15.88 8.30
CA THR A 221 3.68 16.68 8.76
C THR A 221 2.51 15.76 9.10
N LEU A 222 2.24 14.73 8.30
CA LEU A 222 1.20 13.74 8.62
C LEU A 222 1.40 13.04 9.96
N LEU A 223 2.64 12.79 10.37
CA LEU A 223 2.97 12.11 11.62
C LEU A 223 3.06 13.07 12.82
N GLU A 224 3.64 14.25 12.62
CA GLU A 224 3.96 15.20 13.70
C GLU A 224 2.83 16.22 13.94
N ASP A 225 2.15 16.65 12.87
CA ASP A 225 1.07 17.64 12.91
C ASP A 225 0.02 17.37 11.80
N PRO A 226 -0.75 16.26 11.91
CA PRO A 226 -1.66 15.82 10.86
C PRO A 226 -2.70 16.86 10.45
N TRP A 227 -3.11 17.75 11.35
CA TRP A 227 -4.09 18.82 11.09
C TRP A 227 -3.56 19.93 10.18
N SER A 228 -2.24 19.99 9.97
CA SER A 228 -1.64 20.83 8.93
C SER A 228 -1.67 20.17 7.53
N THR A 229 -2.22 18.96 7.42
CA THR A 229 -2.47 18.27 6.14
C THR A 229 -3.97 18.26 5.81
N ALA A 230 -4.32 17.95 4.56
CA ALA A 230 -5.72 17.76 4.16
C ALA A 230 -6.33 16.44 4.67
N VAL A 231 -5.53 15.55 5.29
CA VAL A 231 -5.94 14.17 5.59
C VAL A 231 -7.01 14.08 6.67
N PRO A 232 -6.91 14.76 7.84
CA PRO A 232 -7.93 14.65 8.88
C PRO A 232 -9.32 15.09 8.44
N GLU A 233 -9.43 16.08 7.56
CA GLU A 233 -10.71 16.56 7.05
C GLU A 233 -11.49 15.48 6.28
N LEU A 234 -10.79 14.50 5.68
CA LEU A 234 -11.39 13.38 4.96
C LEU A 234 -12.23 12.46 5.87
N PHE A 235 -11.94 12.47 7.18
CA PHE A 235 -12.56 11.58 8.16
C PHE A 235 -13.61 12.28 9.02
N ARG A 236 -13.86 13.57 8.78
CA ARG A 236 -14.78 14.38 9.59
C ARG A 236 -16.23 13.92 9.53
N ASP A 237 -16.66 13.34 8.41
CA ASP A 237 -18.02 12.81 8.27
C ASP A 237 -18.09 11.34 8.75
N GLU A 238 -17.00 10.58 8.62
CA GLU A 238 -16.91 9.21 9.17
C GLU A 238 -16.89 9.20 10.71
N SER A 239 -16.27 10.21 11.34
CA SER A 239 -16.28 10.38 12.80
C SER A 239 -17.69 10.71 13.32
N GLN A 240 -18.50 11.44 12.56
CA GLN A 240 -19.89 11.76 12.91
C GLN A 240 -20.81 10.54 12.85
N ASP A 241 -20.60 9.65 11.87
CA ASP A 241 -21.40 8.44 11.67
C ASP A 241 -20.93 7.24 12.52
N SER A 242 -19.68 7.25 12.98
CA SER A 242 -19.13 6.19 13.81
C SER A 242 -19.55 6.38 15.27
N ALA A 243 -20.36 5.45 15.79
CA ALA A 243 -20.77 5.39 17.20
C ALA A 243 -19.61 5.14 18.19
N GLN A 244 -18.36 5.33 17.77
CA GLN A 244 -17.13 5.02 18.50
C GLN A 244 -16.46 6.27 19.08
N SER A 245 -16.72 7.47 18.54
CA SER A 245 -16.21 8.74 19.08
C SER A 245 -17.34 9.75 19.27
N GLU A 246 -17.42 10.38 20.44
CA GLU A 246 -18.29 11.54 20.67
C GLU A 246 -17.66 12.85 20.13
N ASP A 247 -16.38 12.81 19.73
CA ASP A 247 -15.67 13.94 19.13
C ASP A 247 -15.73 13.87 17.59
N PRO A 248 -16.45 14.80 16.93
CA PRO A 248 -16.50 14.88 15.47
C PRO A 248 -15.16 15.28 14.84
N TRP A 249 -14.18 15.67 15.65
CA TRP A 249 -12.81 15.97 15.23
C TRP A 249 -11.82 14.88 15.62
N HIS A 250 -12.27 13.68 16.01
CA HIS A 250 -11.35 12.59 16.30
C HIS A 250 -10.60 12.16 15.03
N PHE A 251 -9.27 12.18 15.11
CA PHE A 251 -8.36 11.65 14.10
C PHE A 251 -7.24 10.89 14.80
N ASP A 252 -7.11 9.60 14.49
CA ASP A 252 -5.99 8.79 14.93
C ASP A 252 -5.42 8.01 13.74
N PHE A 253 -4.20 8.38 13.33
CA PHE A 253 -3.49 7.73 12.25
C PHE A 253 -3.35 6.21 12.47
N ASN A 254 -3.25 5.75 13.71
CA ASN A 254 -3.16 4.32 14.03
C ASN A 254 -4.45 3.57 13.72
N GLU A 255 -5.60 4.20 13.89
CA GLU A 255 -6.91 3.57 13.64
C GLU A 255 -7.20 3.42 12.15
N LEU A 256 -6.63 4.33 11.34
CA LEU A 256 -6.86 4.43 9.90
C LEU A 256 -5.89 3.61 9.05
N THR A 257 -4.76 3.21 9.63
CA THR A 257 -3.66 2.57 8.91
C THR A 257 -3.31 1.19 9.45
N THR A 258 -2.53 0.44 8.68
CA THR A 258 -1.91 -0.81 9.17
C THR A 258 -0.47 -0.55 9.62
N PRO A 259 0.13 -1.42 10.45
CA PRO A 259 1.54 -1.32 10.83
C PRO A 259 2.49 -1.11 9.65
N GLY A 260 2.25 -1.81 8.54
CA GLY A 260 3.07 -1.67 7.33
C GLY A 260 2.95 -0.30 6.66
N VAL A 261 1.76 0.32 6.69
CA VAL A 261 1.57 1.69 6.21
C VAL A 261 2.30 2.68 7.12
N GLN A 262 2.17 2.55 8.44
CA GLN A 262 2.84 3.43 9.41
C GLN A 262 4.36 3.39 9.24
N CYS A 263 4.95 2.20 9.18
CA CYS A 263 6.39 2.05 8.97
C CYS A 263 6.87 2.63 7.64
N ALA A 264 6.06 2.53 6.58
CA ALA A 264 6.42 3.09 5.29
C ALA A 264 6.33 4.63 5.29
N VAL A 265 5.29 5.23 5.90
CA VAL A 265 5.17 6.69 6.04
C VAL A 265 6.33 7.24 6.87
N GLU A 266 6.68 6.61 7.99
CA GLU A 266 7.85 7.00 8.79
C GLU A 266 9.15 6.90 8.00
N ALA A 267 9.36 5.82 7.25
CA ALA A 267 10.54 5.68 6.40
C ALA A 267 10.62 6.77 5.31
N VAL A 268 9.48 7.29 4.85
CA VAL A 268 9.44 8.45 3.94
C VAL A 268 9.77 9.73 4.71
N ALA A 269 9.16 9.95 5.88
CA ALA A 269 9.37 11.13 6.72
C ALA A 269 10.84 11.29 7.16
N GLU A 270 11.53 10.18 7.42
CA GLU A 270 12.95 10.14 7.80
C GLU A 270 13.90 10.34 6.62
N ALA A 271 13.43 10.20 5.37
CA ALA A 271 14.28 10.34 4.21
C ALA A 271 14.67 11.81 3.99
N SER A 272 15.95 12.03 3.66
CA SER A 272 16.46 13.37 3.35
C SER A 272 16.07 13.89 1.96
N SER A 273 15.65 12.99 1.06
CA SER A 273 15.11 13.28 -0.27
C SER A 273 14.43 12.04 -0.85
N ALA A 274 13.59 12.21 -1.85
CA ALA A 274 12.98 11.14 -2.62
C ALA A 274 14.05 10.24 -3.26
N LEU A 275 15.16 10.83 -3.76
CA LEU A 275 16.28 10.06 -4.31
C LEU A 275 16.93 9.17 -3.23
N ALA A 276 17.20 9.73 -2.03
CA ALA A 276 17.76 8.97 -0.93
C ALA A 276 16.83 7.81 -0.51
N PHE A 277 15.51 8.05 -0.48
CA PHE A 277 14.52 7.01 -0.17
C PHE A 277 14.54 5.87 -1.20
N LEU A 278 14.59 6.19 -2.50
CA LEU A 278 14.60 5.22 -3.60
C LEU A 278 15.93 4.46 -3.73
N ALA A 279 17.04 5.06 -3.31
CA ALA A 279 18.37 4.46 -3.34
C ALA A 279 18.68 3.56 -2.13
N ALA A 280 17.91 3.68 -1.05
CA ALA A 280 18.12 2.94 0.18
C ALA A 280 17.97 1.42 -0.01
N ARG A 281 18.88 0.65 0.59
CA ARG A 281 18.72 -0.81 0.72
C ARG A 281 17.68 -1.12 1.78
N ARG A 282 16.87 -2.15 1.56
CA ARG A 282 15.74 -2.51 2.43
C ARG A 282 15.87 -3.95 2.90
N ASP A 283 15.43 -4.19 4.13
CA ASP A 283 15.16 -5.53 4.61
C ASP A 283 13.77 -5.99 4.14
N LEU A 284 13.77 -7.08 3.39
CA LEU A 284 12.59 -7.63 2.71
C LEU A 284 12.13 -8.94 3.34
N ARG A 285 12.69 -9.32 4.50
CA ARG A 285 12.08 -10.36 5.33
C ARG A 285 10.64 -9.98 5.64
N VAL A 286 9.75 -10.96 5.59
CA VAL A 286 8.33 -10.76 5.90
C VAL A 286 8.18 -10.31 7.36
N LYS A 287 7.48 -9.20 7.56
CA LYS A 287 7.19 -8.62 8.88
C LYS A 287 5.77 -9.00 9.27
N VAL A 288 5.64 -9.71 10.39
CA VAL A 288 4.35 -10.18 10.92
C VAL A 288 4.20 -9.69 12.34
N PRO A 289 3.49 -8.56 12.58
CA PRO A 289 3.21 -8.10 13.93
C PRO A 289 2.42 -9.18 14.68
N ARG A 290 2.91 -9.60 15.85
CA ARG A 290 2.29 -10.63 16.68
C ARG A 290 1.41 -9.97 17.73
N LEU A 291 0.28 -10.59 18.03
CA LEU A 291 -0.59 -10.15 19.12
C LEU A 291 0.09 -10.45 20.46
N ASP A 292 0.15 -9.45 21.34
CA ASP A 292 0.74 -9.54 22.68
C ASP A 292 -0.12 -8.74 23.69
N LEU A 293 0.18 -8.87 24.99
CA LEU A 293 -0.40 -8.05 26.06
C LEU A 293 0.67 -7.17 26.70
N ARG A 294 0.43 -5.86 26.74
CA ARG A 294 1.26 -4.91 27.49
C ARG A 294 0.38 -4.12 28.43
N ASP A 295 0.72 -4.13 29.72
CA ASP A 295 -0.06 -3.47 30.77
C ASP A 295 -1.57 -3.86 30.72
N ASN A 296 -1.87 -5.15 30.46
CA ASN A 296 -3.21 -5.74 30.25
C ASN A 296 -4.01 -5.24 29.03
N GLU A 297 -3.40 -4.45 28.14
CA GLU A 297 -4.03 -4.07 26.87
C GLU A 297 -3.44 -4.89 25.70
N PRO A 298 -4.29 -5.38 24.78
CA PRO A 298 -3.84 -6.02 23.54
C PRO A 298 -3.07 -5.05 22.66
N VAL A 299 -1.87 -5.45 22.25
CA VAL A 299 -1.01 -4.69 21.32
C VAL A 299 -0.47 -5.58 20.22
N LEU A 300 0.02 -4.99 19.14
CA LEU A 300 0.86 -5.72 18.17
C LEU A 300 2.32 -5.43 18.43
N VAL A 301 3.14 -6.47 18.45
CA VAL A 301 4.59 -6.38 18.62
C VAL A 301 5.27 -6.90 17.37
N LEU A 302 6.19 -6.11 16.84
CA LEU A 302 7.08 -6.50 15.76
C LEU A 302 8.51 -6.50 16.31
N ASP A 303 9.21 -7.61 16.13
CA ASP A 303 10.63 -7.71 16.44
C ASP A 303 11.42 -6.97 15.34
N ALA A 304 12.31 -6.05 15.71
CA ALA A 304 13.11 -5.24 14.78
C ALA A 304 14.24 -6.04 14.09
#